data_AF-A0A956LFX3-F1
#
_entry.id   AF-A0A956LFX3-F1
#
_cell.length_a   1.000
_cell.length_b   1.000
_cell.length_c   1.000
_cell.angle_alpha   90.00
_cell.angle_beta   90.00
_cell.angle_gamma   90.00
#
_symmetry.space_group_name_H-M   'P 1'
#
loop_
_entity.id
_entity.type
_entity.pdbx_description
1 polymer ?
#
loop_
_entity_poly.entity_id
_entity_poly.type
_entity_poly.pdbx_seq_one_letter_code
_entity_poly.pdbx_strand_id
1 'polypeptide(L)'
;MTSQHEITLNQVPIRWDLDAGALSFFGLPSVMFWVNPSLYRMLRPLVGVCGVELYRLLVAYESSKGTDEDYHAMVTQLGASFGEGFLAWGAAVSTAGWGRFELPELDLERRRARVRVHNPWELQMLRGAEERWGCPFLQGKLIGVFSHAFGARCWAEEDEIVMNDDALSVEFRIYADERTIAEELERLRSELKSERERALQSRVEGATEALQEKLALVEHQRGVIQSLSAPLIQVWEGVLVLPLVGELDELRASALTERTLEAVSVRGAEFVILDLTGATLVGSSAANALLRTIAAARLLGARCLLSGVSSSVAQALVEVGTALTDVPSFATVQAALEQILGRR
;
A
#
# COMPACT_ATOMS: atom_id res chain seq x y z
N MET A 1 54.33 27.34 8.38
CA MET A 1 53.06 28.03 8.73
C MET A 1 52.37 27.16 9.74
N THR A 2 51.89 27.72 10.84
CA THR A 2 51.14 26.96 11.86
C THR A 2 49.86 26.42 11.23
N SER A 3 49.65 25.10 11.27
CA SER A 3 48.47 24.40 10.73
C SER A 3 47.27 24.45 11.67
N GLN A 4 47.47 24.95 12.88
CA GLN A 4 46.43 25.17 13.88
C GLN A 4 46.09 26.65 13.98
N HIS A 5 44.80 26.96 13.87
CA HIS A 5 44.25 28.30 13.98
C HIS A 5 43.18 28.34 15.08
N GLU A 6 43.17 29.41 15.87
CA GLU A 6 42.19 29.61 16.94
C GLU A 6 41.72 31.07 16.96
N ILE A 7 40.42 31.27 17.14
CA ILE A 7 39.82 32.56 17.45
C ILE A 7 38.80 32.37 18.57
N THR A 8 38.65 33.39 19.42
CA THR A 8 37.57 33.43 20.41
C THR A 8 36.58 34.51 20.02
N LEU A 9 35.33 34.12 19.76
CA LEU A 9 34.23 35.02 19.41
C LEU A 9 33.11 34.85 20.42
N ASN A 10 32.62 35.93 21.02
CA ASN A 10 31.60 35.89 22.07
C ASN A 10 31.86 34.81 23.14
N GLN A 11 33.11 34.75 23.62
CA GLN A 11 33.59 33.77 24.62
C GLN A 11 33.61 32.30 24.14
N VAL A 12 33.38 32.04 22.86
CA VAL A 12 33.47 30.70 22.27
C VAL A 12 34.80 30.53 21.53
N PRO A 13 35.65 29.58 21.95
CA PRO A 13 36.84 29.21 21.18
C PRO A 13 36.41 28.38 19.95
N ILE A 14 36.89 28.80 18.79
CA ILE A 14 36.75 28.09 17.52
C ILE A 14 38.14 27.76 17.02
N ARG A 15 38.38 26.46 16.75
CA ARG A 15 39.69 25.94 16.36
C ARG A 15 39.60 25.20 15.04
N TRP A 16 40.56 25.46 14.16
CA TRP A 16 40.77 24.72 12.93
C TRP A 16 42.13 24.04 12.98
N ASP A 17 42.14 22.73 12.75
CA ASP A 17 43.34 21.96 12.51
C ASP A 17 43.35 21.56 11.03
N LEU A 18 44.18 22.24 10.23
CA LEU A 18 44.22 22.06 8.79
C LEU A 18 44.93 20.77 8.37
N ASP A 19 45.80 20.21 9.22
CA ASP A 19 46.47 18.94 8.94
C ASP A 19 45.51 17.77 9.18
N ALA A 20 44.68 17.86 10.23
CA ALA A 20 43.65 16.88 10.55
C ALA A 20 42.34 17.07 9.74
N GLY A 21 42.15 18.24 9.10
CA GLY A 21 40.89 18.60 8.46
C GLY A 21 39.73 18.77 9.46
N ALA A 22 40.04 19.17 10.70
CA ALA A 22 39.10 19.21 11.81
C ALA A 22 38.72 20.64 12.19
N LEU A 23 37.44 20.84 12.50
CA LEU A 23 36.91 22.04 13.13
C LEU A 23 36.38 21.66 14.52
N SER A 24 36.68 22.48 15.50
CA SER A 24 36.11 22.38 16.84
C SER A 24 35.41 23.69 17.20
N PHE A 25 34.17 23.58 17.67
CA PHE A 25 33.38 24.68 18.22
C PHE A 25 33.10 24.38 19.69
N PHE A 26 33.44 25.29 20.59
CA PHE A 26 33.29 25.06 22.04
C PHE A 26 34.04 23.81 22.55
N GLY A 27 35.18 23.48 21.93
CA GLY A 27 35.95 22.28 22.23
C GLY A 27 35.35 20.96 21.71
N LEU A 28 34.19 21.02 21.03
CA LEU A 28 33.53 19.85 20.45
C LEU A 28 33.80 19.77 18.94
N PRO A 29 34.10 18.57 18.40
CA PRO A 29 34.20 18.36 16.96
C PRO A 29 32.95 18.85 16.23
N SER A 30 33.15 19.62 15.17
CA SER A 30 32.09 20.34 14.48
C SER A 30 32.33 20.35 12.97
N VAL A 31 31.25 20.55 12.21
CA VAL A 31 31.28 20.63 10.75
C VAL A 31 30.42 21.79 10.28
N MET A 32 30.79 22.41 9.17
CA MET A 32 30.02 23.50 8.55
C MET A 32 29.26 22.97 7.34
N PHE A 33 28.00 23.36 7.21
CA PHE A 33 27.18 23.10 6.03
C PHE A 33 26.70 24.41 5.42
N TRP A 34 26.61 24.47 4.09
CA TRP A 34 25.84 25.50 3.42
C TRP A 34 24.36 25.32 3.79
N VAL A 35 23.77 26.35 4.38
CA VAL A 35 22.37 26.33 4.87
C VAL A 35 21.41 25.97 3.73
N ASN A 36 21.59 26.60 2.56
CA ASN A 36 20.93 26.21 1.31
C ASN A 36 22.00 26.29 0.19
N PRO A 37 22.24 25.23 -0.59
CA PRO A 37 21.37 24.06 -0.76
C PRO A 37 21.68 22.83 0.09
N SER A 38 22.85 22.72 0.73
CA SER A 38 23.30 21.45 1.33
C SER A 38 22.40 20.95 2.46
N LEU A 39 22.18 21.76 3.50
CA LEU A 39 21.37 21.36 4.65
C LEU A 39 19.90 21.20 4.27
N TYR A 40 19.35 22.11 3.46
CA TYR A 40 18.00 21.98 2.91
C TYR A 40 17.79 20.66 2.14
N ARG A 41 18.69 20.30 1.23
CA ARG A 41 18.60 19.06 0.44
C ARG A 41 18.76 17.80 1.29
N MET A 42 19.44 17.90 2.43
CA MET A 42 19.57 16.81 3.39
C MET A 42 18.30 16.61 4.21
N LEU A 43 17.67 17.70 4.67
CA LEU A 43 16.50 17.64 5.57
C LEU A 43 15.17 17.49 4.84
N ARG A 44 14.99 18.13 3.67
CA ARG A 44 13.73 18.11 2.91
C ARG A 44 13.19 16.70 2.64
N PRO A 45 13.99 15.69 2.23
CA PRO A 45 13.47 14.34 2.02
C PRO A 45 12.89 13.71 3.29
N LEU A 46 13.45 14.01 4.47
CA LEU A 46 12.95 13.53 5.76
C LEU A 46 11.59 14.16 6.08
N VAL A 47 11.45 15.46 5.83
CA VAL A 47 10.16 16.17 5.94
C VAL A 47 9.12 15.54 5.00
N GLY A 48 9.49 15.25 3.76
CA GLY A 48 8.58 14.62 2.79
C GLY A 48 8.12 13.21 3.17
N VAL A 49 8.92 12.44 3.92
CA VAL A 49 8.55 11.10 4.40
C VAL A 49 7.71 11.17 5.68
N CYS A 50 8.07 12.06 6.62
CA CYS A 50 7.43 12.13 7.93
C CYS A 50 6.20 13.04 7.96
N GLY A 51 6.10 13.99 7.03
CA GLY A 51 5.21 15.15 7.14
C GLY A 51 5.79 16.23 8.07
N VAL A 52 5.38 17.48 7.84
CA VAL A 52 5.89 18.66 8.56
C VAL A 52 5.69 18.56 10.07
N GLU A 53 4.51 18.16 10.53
CA GLU A 53 4.16 18.17 11.96
C GLU A 53 5.02 17.17 12.76
N LEU A 54 5.10 15.93 12.29
CA LEU A 54 5.92 14.90 12.92
C LEU A 54 7.40 15.26 12.86
N TYR A 55 7.89 15.78 11.74
CA TYR A 55 9.26 16.26 11.62
C TYR A 55 9.57 17.34 12.65
N ARG A 56 8.69 18.33 12.81
CA ARG A 56 8.87 19.41 13.78
C ARG A 56 8.97 18.87 15.21
N LEU A 57 8.06 17.98 15.62
CA LEU A 57 8.09 17.38 16.96
C LEU A 57 9.34 16.54 17.18
N LEU A 58 9.79 15.76 16.19
CA LEU A 58 11.02 14.98 16.28
C LEU A 58 12.25 15.86 16.51
N VAL A 59 12.40 16.92 15.71
CA VAL A 59 13.53 17.84 15.81
C VAL A 59 13.48 18.60 17.14
N ALA A 60 12.31 19.10 17.54
CA ALA A 60 12.15 19.80 18.81
C ALA A 60 12.43 18.87 20.01
N TYR A 61 11.98 17.61 19.96
CA TYR A 61 12.25 16.63 21.01
C TYR A 61 13.74 16.37 21.16
N GLU A 62 14.43 16.03 20.06
CA GLU A 62 15.86 15.76 20.11
C GLU A 62 16.68 17.01 20.47
N SER A 63 16.29 18.21 20.01
CA SER A 63 17.01 19.45 20.36
C SER A 63 16.78 19.89 21.81
N SER A 64 15.65 19.53 22.41
CA SER A 64 15.38 19.76 23.83
C SER A 64 16.26 18.90 24.76
N LYS A 65 16.77 17.76 24.27
CA LYS A 65 17.70 16.94 25.06
C LYS A 65 19.04 17.65 25.24
N GLY A 66 19.68 17.44 26.38
CA GLY A 66 20.95 18.08 26.73
C GLY A 66 20.84 19.57 27.08
N THR A 67 19.62 20.12 27.15
CA THR A 67 19.43 21.52 27.61
C THR A 67 19.74 21.72 29.08
N ASP A 68 19.73 20.67 29.90
CA ASP A 68 20.28 20.66 31.26
C ASP A 68 21.75 21.11 31.28
N GLU A 69 22.57 20.55 30.38
CA GLU A 69 23.98 20.88 30.25
C GLU A 69 24.15 22.31 29.74
N ASP A 70 23.37 22.73 28.73
CA ASP A 70 23.36 24.11 28.24
C ASP A 70 22.98 25.11 29.36
N TYR A 71 21.97 24.77 30.18
CA TYR A 71 21.48 25.61 31.27
C TYR A 71 22.53 25.76 32.39
N HIS A 72 23.11 24.64 32.84
CA HIS A 72 24.06 24.63 33.96
C HIS A 72 25.48 25.03 33.58
N ALA A 73 25.96 24.66 32.39
CA ALA A 73 27.33 24.95 31.97
C ALA A 73 27.47 26.37 31.41
N MET A 74 26.42 26.94 30.82
CA MET A 74 26.51 28.21 30.12
C MET A 74 25.51 29.24 30.65
N VAL A 75 24.21 28.97 30.62
CA VAL A 75 23.20 30.00 30.94
C VAL A 75 23.35 30.53 32.38
N THR A 76 23.54 29.66 33.37
CA THR A 76 23.69 30.09 34.78
C THR A 76 25.06 30.66 35.13
N GLN A 77 26.08 30.43 34.29
CA GLN A 77 27.46 30.88 34.53
C GLN A 77 27.82 32.18 33.81
N LEU A 78 27.04 32.55 32.78
CA LEU A 78 27.34 33.68 31.89
C LEU A 78 26.67 35.01 32.27
N GLY A 79 25.90 35.07 33.38
CA GLY A 79 25.23 36.30 33.81
C GLY A 79 24.80 36.28 35.28
N ALA A 80 24.46 37.47 35.83
CA ALA A 80 24.02 37.59 37.22
C ALA A 80 22.53 37.24 37.41
N SER A 81 21.76 37.24 36.31
CA SER A 81 20.37 36.76 36.25
C SER A 81 20.20 35.76 35.10
N PHE A 82 19.10 34.99 35.14
CA PHE A 82 18.76 34.08 34.04
C PHE A 82 18.67 34.82 32.69
N GLY A 83 18.07 36.02 32.65
CA GLY A 83 17.91 36.78 31.42
C GLY A 83 19.26 37.22 30.81
N GLU A 84 20.18 37.71 31.65
CA GLU A 84 21.54 38.06 31.20
C GLU A 84 22.30 36.83 30.71
N GLY A 85 22.26 35.75 31.48
CA GLY A 85 22.92 34.49 31.14
C GLY A 85 22.37 33.86 29.86
N PHE A 86 21.05 33.93 29.65
CA PHE A 86 20.39 33.48 28.44
C PHE A 86 20.83 34.29 27.21
N LEU A 87 20.90 35.62 27.33
CA LEU A 87 21.37 36.47 26.23
C LEU A 87 22.86 36.28 25.93
N ALA A 88 23.69 36.05 26.95
CA ALA A 88 25.10 35.72 26.77
C ALA A 88 25.29 34.36 26.09
N TRP A 89 24.52 33.34 26.49
CA TRP A 89 24.45 32.06 25.78
C TRP A 89 23.97 32.25 24.34
N GLY A 90 22.93 33.04 24.12
CA GLY A 90 22.42 33.41 22.79
C GLY A 90 23.49 34.07 21.92
N ALA A 91 24.30 34.97 22.49
CA ALA A 91 25.43 35.59 21.81
C ALA A 91 26.53 34.56 21.48
N ALA A 92 26.81 33.62 22.37
CA ALA A 92 27.75 32.53 22.12
C ALA A 92 27.30 31.63 20.95
N VAL A 93 26.07 31.10 20.99
CA VAL A 93 25.55 30.23 19.91
C VAL A 93 25.31 30.99 18.59
N SER A 94 25.14 32.31 18.63
CA SER A 94 25.06 33.12 17.41
C SER A 94 26.34 33.04 16.56
N THR A 95 27.50 32.74 17.17
CA THR A 95 28.77 32.52 16.44
C THR A 95 28.77 31.22 15.63
N ALA A 96 27.93 30.25 15.99
CA ALA A 96 27.64 29.06 15.17
C ALA A 96 26.54 29.32 14.11
N GLY A 97 26.02 30.55 14.01
CA GLY A 97 25.01 30.92 13.03
C GLY A 97 23.57 30.65 13.43
N TRP A 98 23.28 30.43 14.73
CA TRP A 98 21.91 30.12 15.19
C TRP A 98 20.91 31.27 15.00
N GLY A 99 21.42 32.49 14.85
CA GLY A 99 20.65 33.73 14.85
C GLY A 99 20.99 34.60 16.05
N ARG A 100 20.53 35.85 16.04
CA ARG A 100 20.68 36.79 17.16
C ARG A 100 19.45 36.72 18.05
N PHE A 101 19.66 36.43 19.32
CA PHE A 101 18.60 36.30 20.31
C PHE A 101 18.31 37.63 20.99
N GLU A 102 17.03 37.90 21.20
CA GLU A 102 16.48 38.97 22.01
C GLU A 102 15.45 38.37 22.96
N LEU A 103 15.33 38.95 24.16
CA LEU A 103 14.37 38.54 25.18
C LEU A 103 13.41 39.70 25.50
N PRO A 104 12.46 40.03 24.60
CA PRO A 104 11.52 41.13 24.81
C PRO A 104 10.71 41.06 26.11
N GLU A 105 10.40 39.85 26.59
CA GLU A 105 9.60 39.63 27.78
C GLU A 105 10.17 38.45 28.58
N LEU A 106 10.32 38.63 29.89
CA LEU A 106 10.64 37.57 30.85
C LEU A 106 9.89 37.83 32.16
N ASP A 107 8.95 36.95 32.48
CA ASP A 107 8.21 36.93 33.74
C ASP A 107 8.35 35.55 34.38
N LEU A 108 9.28 35.44 35.32
CA LEU A 108 9.56 34.18 36.04
C LEU A 108 8.43 33.80 37.00
N GLU A 109 7.69 34.78 37.54
CA GLU A 109 6.58 34.53 38.47
C GLU A 109 5.38 33.94 37.74
N ARG A 110 5.00 34.53 36.61
CA ARG A 110 3.91 34.03 35.75
C ARG A 110 4.35 32.91 34.81
N ARG A 111 5.66 32.57 34.80
CA ARG A 111 6.27 31.56 33.94
C ARG A 111 5.96 31.82 32.46
N ARG A 112 6.25 33.03 32.00
CA ARG A 112 6.05 33.48 30.62
C ARG A 112 7.28 34.20 30.09
N ALA A 113 7.56 34.01 28.81
CA ALA A 113 8.60 34.77 28.12
C ALA A 113 8.26 34.93 26.63
N ARG A 114 8.86 35.96 26.03
CA ARG A 114 8.94 36.09 24.57
C ARG A 114 10.42 36.13 24.19
N VAL A 115 10.78 35.26 23.26
CA VAL A 115 12.13 35.21 22.69
C VAL A 115 12.04 35.51 21.20
N ARG A 116 12.78 36.50 20.74
CA ARG A 116 12.87 36.82 19.32
C ARG A 116 14.24 36.41 18.80
N VAL A 117 14.25 35.66 17.71
CA VAL A 117 15.48 35.26 17.02
C VAL A 117 15.51 35.92 15.65
N HIS A 118 16.52 36.75 15.41
CA HIS A 118 16.80 37.38 14.12
C HIS A 118 17.77 36.53 13.31
N ASN A 119 17.52 36.46 12.01
CA ASN A 119 18.26 35.62 11.06
C ASN A 119 18.42 34.16 11.53
N PRO A 120 17.36 33.49 12.03
CA PRO A 120 17.45 32.08 12.41
C PRO A 120 17.83 31.22 11.20
N TRP A 121 18.81 30.33 11.37
CA TRP A 121 19.31 29.49 10.28
C TRP A 121 18.21 28.62 9.62
N GLU A 122 17.21 28.20 10.40
CA GLU A 122 16.08 27.38 9.92
C GLU A 122 15.23 28.15 8.90
N LEU A 123 14.92 29.43 9.17
CA LEU A 123 14.22 30.24 8.17
C LEU A 123 15.13 30.65 7.01
N GLN A 124 16.44 30.83 7.24
CA GLN A 124 17.38 31.12 6.15
C GLN A 124 17.41 29.97 5.14
N MET A 125 17.39 28.73 5.65
CA MET A 125 17.31 27.52 4.85
C MET A 125 16.05 27.45 4.00
N LEU A 126 14.93 27.87 4.58
CA LEU A 126 13.60 27.82 3.97
C LEU A 126 13.28 29.01 3.05
N ARG A 127 14.20 29.96 2.88
CA ARG A 127 14.02 31.08 1.96
C ARG A 127 13.82 30.55 0.54
N GLY A 128 12.68 30.90 -0.07
CA GLY A 128 12.31 30.44 -1.41
C GLY A 128 11.88 28.97 -1.50
N ALA A 129 11.75 28.25 -0.37
CA ALA A 129 11.21 26.89 -0.37
C ALA A 129 9.69 26.90 -0.55
N GLU A 130 9.18 25.90 -1.28
CA GLU A 130 7.74 25.66 -1.48
C GLU A 130 7.07 25.23 -0.18
N GLU A 131 7.70 24.31 0.55
CA GLU A 131 7.23 23.82 1.84
C GLU A 131 8.08 24.43 2.97
N ARG A 132 7.40 24.97 3.98
CA ARG A 132 8.04 25.65 5.11
C ARG A 132 7.61 24.96 6.40
N TRP A 133 8.58 24.53 7.20
CA TRP A 133 8.35 23.80 8.44
C TRP A 133 8.79 24.57 9.70
N GLY A 134 9.05 25.88 9.60
CA GLY A 134 9.38 26.75 10.74
C GLY A 134 10.72 26.43 11.42
N CYS A 135 10.81 26.69 12.73
CA CYS A 135 12.05 26.60 13.52
C CYS A 135 12.00 25.58 14.67
N PRO A 136 11.75 24.28 14.40
CA PRO A 136 11.60 23.28 15.44
C PRO A 136 12.87 23.05 16.29
N PHE A 137 14.06 23.23 15.72
CA PHE A 137 15.29 23.06 16.49
C PHE A 137 15.40 24.13 17.58
N LEU A 138 15.22 25.40 17.21
CA LEU A 138 15.18 26.51 18.16
C LEU A 138 14.02 26.35 19.16
N GLN A 139 12.85 25.93 18.69
CA GLN A 139 11.68 25.67 19.54
C GLN A 139 12.02 24.69 20.67
N GLY A 140 12.61 23.54 20.36
CA GLY A 140 12.97 22.52 21.35
C GLY A 140 14.04 22.98 22.35
N LYS A 141 15.06 23.72 21.87
CA LYS A 141 16.08 24.32 22.76
C LYS A 141 15.46 25.30 23.75
N LEU A 142 14.56 26.17 23.28
CA LEU A 142 13.86 27.12 24.13
C LEU A 142 12.94 26.42 25.14
N ILE A 143 12.19 25.40 24.72
CA ILE A 143 11.35 24.60 25.64
C ILE A 143 12.19 24.03 26.78
N GLY A 144 13.34 23.42 26.47
CA GLY A 144 14.22 22.83 27.49
C GLY A 144 14.79 23.89 28.45
N VAL A 145 15.46 24.92 27.91
CA VAL A 145 16.10 25.97 28.72
C VAL A 145 15.10 26.69 29.64
N PHE A 146 13.91 27.02 29.15
CA PHE A 146 12.90 27.69 29.96
C PHE A 146 12.17 26.76 30.91
N SER A 147 12.11 25.45 30.64
CA SER A 147 11.60 24.48 31.61
C SER A 147 12.46 24.45 32.88
N HIS A 148 13.79 24.54 32.72
CA HIS A 148 14.71 24.71 33.86
C HIS A 148 14.51 26.07 34.54
N ALA A 149 14.43 27.15 33.77
CA ALA A 149 14.27 28.51 34.30
C ALA A 149 13.00 28.70 35.13
N PHE A 150 11.87 28.15 34.67
CA PHE A 150 10.58 28.26 35.35
C PHE A 150 10.36 27.18 36.42
N GLY A 151 11.22 26.14 36.46
CA GLY A 151 11.03 24.97 37.32
C GLY A 151 9.72 24.23 37.04
N ALA A 152 9.28 24.24 35.78
CA ALA A 152 8.00 23.69 35.34
C ALA A 152 8.08 23.22 33.89
N ARG A 153 7.17 22.32 33.49
CA ARG A 153 7.00 21.98 32.08
C ARG A 153 6.57 23.22 31.30
N CYS A 154 7.18 23.42 30.14
CA CYS A 154 6.93 24.57 29.29
C CYS A 154 6.62 24.16 27.87
N TRP A 155 5.90 25.04 27.18
CA TRP A 155 5.71 24.98 25.74
C TRP A 155 6.19 26.29 25.10
N ALA A 156 6.65 26.21 23.86
CA ALA A 156 7.00 27.36 23.05
C ALA A 156 6.20 27.31 21.75
N GLU A 157 5.52 28.40 21.42
CA GLU A 157 4.80 28.56 20.14
C GLU A 157 5.51 29.58 19.26
N GLU A 158 5.65 29.28 17.97
CA GLU A 158 6.02 30.29 16.98
C GLU A 158 4.83 31.23 16.79
N ASP A 159 4.95 32.48 17.25
CA ASP A 159 3.88 33.48 17.26
C ASP A 159 3.91 34.35 15.99
N GLU A 160 5.06 35.01 15.75
CA GLU A 160 5.26 35.90 14.61
C GLU A 160 6.50 35.47 13.81
N ILE A 161 6.29 35.10 12.54
CA ILE A 161 7.37 34.76 11.61
C ILE A 161 7.44 35.84 10.54
N VAL A 162 8.56 36.55 10.50
CA VAL A 162 8.89 37.52 9.44
C VAL A 162 9.87 36.86 8.49
N MET A 163 9.48 36.75 7.22
CA MET A 163 10.38 36.27 6.16
C MET A 163 10.12 37.06 4.88
N ASN A 164 10.84 38.15 4.73
CA ASN A 164 10.90 38.97 3.53
C ASN A 164 12.37 39.20 3.13
N ASP A 165 12.61 39.95 2.05
CA ASP A 165 13.95 40.14 1.51
C ASP A 165 14.87 40.92 2.47
N ASP A 166 14.30 41.81 3.28
CA ASP A 166 15.02 42.74 4.15
C ASP A 166 15.13 42.27 5.61
N ALA A 167 14.27 41.33 6.04
CA ALA A 167 14.13 40.90 7.41
C ALA A 167 13.74 39.42 7.52
N LEU A 168 14.39 38.75 8.46
CA LEU A 168 14.13 37.36 8.80
C LEU A 168 14.12 37.21 10.32
N SER A 169 12.98 36.89 10.92
CA SER A 169 12.89 36.68 12.35
C SER A 169 11.75 35.74 12.72
N VAL A 170 11.88 35.09 13.87
CA VAL A 170 10.82 34.34 14.53
C VAL A 170 10.69 34.81 15.96
N GLU A 171 9.47 35.00 16.43
CA GLU A 171 9.17 35.19 17.85
C GLU A 171 8.53 33.93 18.42
N PHE A 172 9.09 33.47 19.54
CA PHE A 172 8.58 32.37 20.33
C PHE A 172 7.89 32.90 21.57
N ARG A 173 6.64 32.49 21.77
CA ARG A 173 5.90 32.70 23.01
C ARG A 173 6.06 31.47 23.88
N ILE A 174 6.67 31.64 25.05
CA ILE A 174 7.01 30.54 25.96
C ILE A 174 6.16 30.68 27.22
N TYR A 175 5.55 29.59 27.64
CA TYR A 175 4.66 29.57 28.81
C TYR A 175 4.63 28.20 29.47
N ALA A 176 4.31 28.16 30.77
CA ALA A 176 4.08 26.91 31.47
C ALA A 176 2.87 26.15 30.91
N ASP A 177 3.05 24.87 30.61
CA ASP A 177 2.03 23.99 30.04
C ASP A 177 2.28 22.55 30.50
N GLU A 178 1.22 21.76 30.66
CA GLU A 178 1.34 20.36 31.07
C GLU A 178 1.85 19.45 29.94
N ARG A 179 1.65 19.87 28.68
CA ARG A 179 2.10 19.15 27.49
C ARG A 179 3.62 19.02 27.47
N THR A 180 4.09 17.82 27.13
CA THR A 180 5.50 17.59 26.79
C THR A 180 5.64 17.25 25.31
N ILE A 181 6.79 17.58 24.72
CA ILE A 181 7.08 17.21 23.32
C ILE A 181 7.02 15.68 23.15
N ALA A 182 7.42 14.92 24.18
CA ALA A 182 7.40 13.46 24.18
C ALA A 182 5.97 12.89 24.08
N GLU A 183 5.05 13.40 24.90
CA GLU A 183 3.65 12.97 24.88
C GLU A 183 2.98 13.35 23.56
N GLU A 184 3.25 14.54 23.05
CA GLU A 184 2.70 15.01 21.77
C GLU A 184 3.23 14.20 20.57
N LEU A 185 4.52 13.84 20.61
CA LEU A 185 5.13 12.98 19.61
C LEU A 185 4.51 11.57 19.61
N GLU A 186 4.27 11.00 20.79
CA GLU A 186 3.63 9.69 20.92
C GLU A 186 2.17 9.73 20.46
N ARG A 187 1.43 10.79 20.84
CA ARG A 187 0.05 11.04 20.38
C ARG A 187 -0.02 11.06 18.85
N LEU A 188 0.80 11.90 18.20
CA LEU A 188 0.78 12.05 16.76
C LEU A 188 1.19 10.76 16.03
N ARG A 189 2.19 10.04 16.54
CA ARG A 189 2.59 8.72 15.99
C ARG A 189 1.46 7.70 16.07
N SER A 190 0.74 7.65 17.18
CA SER A 190 -0.40 6.76 17.37
C SER A 190 -1.55 7.11 16.42
N GLU A 191 -1.85 8.40 16.24
CA GLU A 191 -2.87 8.88 15.31
C GLU A 191 -2.55 8.50 13.86
N LEU A 192 -1.34 8.83 13.38
CA LEU A 192 -0.88 8.50 12.03
C LEU A 192 -0.89 6.99 11.77
N LYS A 193 -0.49 6.19 12.77
CA LYS A 193 -0.55 4.73 12.69
C LYS A 193 -1.99 4.24 12.55
N SER A 194 -2.91 4.74 13.39
CA SER A 194 -4.32 4.36 13.35
C SER A 194 -4.99 4.74 12.03
N GLU A 195 -4.70 5.93 11.49
CA GLU A 195 -5.21 6.36 10.19
C GLU A 195 -4.70 5.48 9.05
N ARG A 196 -3.41 5.14 9.06
CA ARG A 196 -2.81 4.24 8.07
C ARG A 196 -3.41 2.84 8.14
N GLU A 197 -3.63 2.31 9.34
CA GLU A 197 -4.27 1.01 9.54
C GLU A 197 -5.71 1.02 9.01
N ARG A 198 -6.50 2.07 9.32
CA ARG A 198 -7.86 2.23 8.79
C ARG A 198 -7.88 2.33 7.25
N ALA A 199 -6.97 3.08 6.66
CA ALA A 199 -6.87 3.21 5.21
C ALA A 199 -6.47 1.88 4.53
N LEU A 200 -5.55 1.13 5.12
CA LEU A 200 -5.17 -0.19 4.63
C LEU A 200 -6.33 -1.19 4.76
N GLN A 201 -7.04 -1.18 5.88
CA GLN A 201 -8.19 -2.05 6.11
C GLN A 201 -9.29 -1.82 5.06
N SER A 202 -9.66 -0.56 4.81
CA SER A 202 -10.65 -0.21 3.78
C SER A 202 -10.20 -0.64 2.37
N ARG A 203 -8.90 -0.54 2.05
CA ARG A 203 -8.36 -1.01 0.77
C ARG A 203 -8.42 -2.53 0.64
N VAL A 204 -8.14 -3.26 1.72
CA VAL A 204 -8.21 -4.73 1.77
C VAL A 204 -9.66 -5.18 1.62
N GLU A 205 -10.60 -4.54 2.31
CA GLU A 205 -12.03 -4.82 2.19
C GLU A 205 -12.53 -4.60 0.75
N GLY A 206 -12.27 -3.42 0.18
CA GLY A 206 -12.67 -3.13 -1.20
C GLY A 206 -12.02 -4.06 -2.24
N ALA A 207 -10.75 -4.46 -2.03
CA ALA A 207 -10.10 -5.45 -2.90
C ALA A 207 -10.71 -6.85 -2.75
N THR A 208 -11.14 -7.21 -1.54
CA THR A 208 -11.77 -8.51 -1.24
C THR A 208 -13.16 -8.59 -1.88
N GLU A 209 -13.97 -7.54 -1.77
CA GLU A 209 -15.28 -7.45 -2.44
C GLU A 209 -15.14 -7.56 -3.97
N ALA A 210 -14.24 -6.77 -4.56
CA ALA A 210 -13.99 -6.82 -6.00
C ALA A 210 -13.48 -8.20 -6.47
N LEU A 211 -12.75 -8.93 -5.63
CA LEU A 211 -12.32 -10.29 -5.93
C LEU A 211 -13.50 -11.27 -5.88
N GLN A 212 -14.37 -11.16 -4.87
CA GLN A 212 -15.57 -11.99 -4.75
C GLN A 212 -16.53 -11.79 -5.93
N GLU A 213 -16.75 -10.56 -6.38
CA GLU A 213 -17.56 -10.27 -7.58
C GLU A 213 -17.00 -10.93 -8.83
N LYS A 214 -15.67 -10.87 -9.03
CA LYS A 214 -15.00 -11.54 -10.16
C LYS A 214 -15.13 -13.05 -10.08
N LEU A 215 -14.99 -13.65 -8.90
CA LEU A 215 -15.16 -15.10 -8.72
C LEU A 215 -16.60 -15.53 -9.05
N ALA A 216 -17.61 -14.80 -8.55
CA ALA A 216 -19.01 -15.06 -8.87
C ALA A 216 -19.29 -14.96 -10.37
N LEU A 217 -18.70 -13.97 -11.06
CA LEU A 217 -18.81 -13.84 -12.51
C LEU A 217 -18.18 -15.04 -13.25
N VAL A 218 -16.99 -15.47 -12.84
CA VAL A 218 -16.31 -16.64 -13.43
C VAL A 218 -17.14 -17.91 -13.23
N GLU A 219 -17.72 -18.10 -12.04
CA GLU A 219 -18.62 -19.23 -11.75
C GLU A 219 -19.88 -19.19 -12.63
N HIS A 220 -20.50 -18.01 -12.76
CA HIS A 220 -21.65 -17.82 -13.64
C HIS A 220 -21.30 -18.13 -15.11
N GLN A 221 -20.19 -17.60 -15.61
CA GLN A 221 -19.70 -17.89 -16.97
C GLN A 221 -19.44 -19.39 -17.17
N ARG A 222 -18.84 -20.07 -16.20
CA ARG A 222 -18.65 -21.53 -16.24
C ARG A 222 -19.98 -22.27 -16.35
N GLY A 223 -20.99 -21.88 -15.57
CA GLY A 223 -22.33 -22.47 -15.64
C GLY A 223 -22.99 -22.29 -17.01
N VAL A 224 -22.89 -21.09 -17.61
CA VAL A 224 -23.40 -20.81 -18.96
C VAL A 224 -22.66 -21.63 -20.02
N ILE A 225 -21.32 -21.73 -19.95
CA ILE A 225 -20.55 -22.55 -20.90
C ILE A 225 -20.96 -24.03 -20.81
N GLN A 226 -21.18 -24.56 -19.60
CA GLN A 226 -21.63 -25.94 -19.40
C GLN A 226 -23.02 -26.19 -19.98
N SER A 227 -23.96 -25.25 -19.83
CA SER A 227 -25.31 -25.41 -20.40
C SER A 227 -25.32 -25.36 -21.94
N LEU A 228 -24.43 -24.57 -22.55
CA LEU A 228 -24.28 -24.45 -24.00
C LEU A 228 -23.55 -25.64 -24.66
N SER A 229 -22.72 -26.37 -23.90
CA SER A 229 -21.81 -27.39 -24.46
C SER A 229 -22.45 -28.76 -24.77
N ALA A 230 -23.76 -28.94 -24.51
CA ALA A 230 -24.50 -30.18 -24.77
C ALA A 230 -26.04 -29.98 -24.78
N PRO A 231 -26.61 -29.32 -25.81
CA PRO A 231 -28.06 -29.10 -25.88
C PRO A 231 -28.81 -30.38 -26.30
N LEU A 232 -29.72 -30.89 -25.46
CA LEU A 232 -30.63 -31.99 -25.86
C LEU A 232 -31.86 -31.42 -26.59
N ILE A 233 -31.89 -31.60 -27.91
CA ILE A 233 -32.89 -31.03 -28.80
C ILE A 233 -33.94 -32.11 -29.13
N GLN A 234 -35.22 -31.83 -28.90
CA GLN A 234 -36.29 -32.68 -29.41
C GLN A 234 -36.63 -32.25 -30.83
N VAL A 235 -36.39 -33.13 -31.80
CA VAL A 235 -36.59 -32.86 -33.23
C VAL A 235 -37.85 -33.51 -33.79
N TRP A 236 -38.41 -34.49 -33.08
CA TRP A 236 -39.70 -35.11 -33.38
C TRP A 236 -40.33 -35.70 -32.11
N GLU A 237 -41.59 -36.10 -32.17
CA GLU A 237 -42.23 -36.86 -31.08
C GLU A 237 -41.49 -38.19 -30.86
N GLY A 238 -40.98 -38.39 -29.64
CA GLY A 238 -40.17 -39.56 -29.27
C GLY A 238 -38.72 -39.54 -29.78
N VAL A 239 -38.23 -38.44 -30.39
CA VAL A 239 -36.86 -38.37 -30.96
C VAL A 239 -36.07 -37.19 -30.40
N LEU A 240 -34.94 -37.52 -29.76
CA LEU A 240 -33.96 -36.55 -29.25
C LEU A 240 -32.69 -36.56 -30.10
N VAL A 241 -32.07 -35.39 -30.24
CA VAL A 241 -30.73 -35.20 -30.82
C VAL A 241 -29.83 -34.59 -29.75
N LEU A 242 -28.64 -35.16 -29.60
CA LEU A 242 -27.59 -34.68 -28.72
C LEU A 242 -26.35 -34.37 -29.57
N PRO A 243 -26.13 -33.10 -29.96
CA PRO A 243 -24.92 -32.69 -30.64
C PRO A 243 -23.76 -32.59 -29.65
N LEU A 244 -22.69 -33.29 -29.98
CA LEU A 244 -21.44 -33.34 -29.24
C LEU A 244 -20.43 -32.47 -29.98
N VAL A 245 -20.01 -31.38 -29.34
CA VAL A 245 -19.10 -30.39 -29.94
C VAL A 245 -17.87 -30.18 -29.05
N GLY A 246 -16.70 -30.17 -29.71
CA GLY A 246 -15.39 -30.01 -29.08
C GLY A 246 -14.85 -31.31 -28.48
N GLU A 247 -13.80 -31.15 -27.68
CA GLU A 247 -13.13 -32.28 -27.03
C GLU A 247 -14.00 -32.90 -25.94
N LEU A 248 -14.24 -34.20 -26.07
CA LEU A 248 -14.96 -35.00 -25.11
C LEU A 248 -13.95 -35.76 -24.23
N ASP A 249 -13.85 -35.32 -22.98
CA ASP A 249 -13.13 -36.01 -21.92
C ASP A 249 -14.10 -36.86 -21.06
N GLU A 250 -13.55 -37.59 -20.08
CA GLU A 250 -14.32 -38.47 -19.20
C GLU A 250 -15.40 -37.72 -18.38
N LEU A 251 -15.08 -36.50 -17.93
CA LEU A 251 -15.98 -35.70 -17.10
C LEU A 251 -17.19 -35.22 -17.91
N ARG A 252 -16.95 -34.71 -19.12
CA ARG A 252 -18.02 -34.30 -20.04
C ARG A 252 -18.86 -35.51 -20.48
N ALA A 253 -18.22 -36.63 -20.81
CA ALA A 253 -18.94 -37.83 -21.25
C ALA A 253 -19.84 -38.41 -20.15
N SER A 254 -19.41 -38.34 -18.89
CA SER A 254 -20.22 -38.77 -17.74
C SER A 254 -21.42 -37.84 -17.51
N ALA A 255 -21.21 -36.51 -17.54
CA ALA A 255 -22.31 -35.54 -17.43
C ALA A 255 -23.34 -35.67 -18.58
N LEU A 256 -22.88 -36.00 -19.78
CA LEU A 256 -23.74 -36.29 -20.93
C LEU A 256 -24.57 -37.56 -20.72
N THR A 257 -23.98 -38.58 -20.09
CA THR A 257 -24.68 -39.83 -19.77
C THR A 257 -25.90 -39.52 -18.91
N GLU A 258 -25.69 -38.85 -17.77
CA GLU A 258 -26.75 -38.51 -16.82
C GLU A 258 -27.87 -37.71 -17.48
N ARG A 259 -27.53 -36.64 -18.20
CA ARG A 259 -28.50 -35.78 -18.90
C ARG A 259 -29.28 -36.53 -19.97
N THR A 260 -28.64 -37.43 -20.70
CA THR A 260 -29.29 -38.22 -21.75
C THR A 260 -30.31 -39.19 -21.16
N LEU A 261 -29.93 -39.90 -20.09
CA LEU A 261 -30.80 -40.87 -19.42
C LEU A 261 -32.00 -40.18 -18.74
N GLU A 262 -31.76 -39.04 -18.09
CA GLU A 262 -32.82 -38.21 -17.52
C GLU A 262 -33.80 -37.76 -18.61
N ALA A 263 -33.31 -37.23 -19.73
CA ALA A 263 -34.16 -36.77 -20.82
C ALA A 263 -34.95 -37.91 -21.49
N VAL A 264 -34.34 -39.09 -21.66
CA VAL A 264 -35.05 -40.28 -22.15
C VAL A 264 -36.20 -40.64 -21.23
N SER A 265 -35.95 -40.68 -19.91
CA SER A 265 -36.96 -41.04 -18.92
C SER A 265 -38.08 -40.00 -18.81
N VAL A 266 -37.75 -38.70 -18.78
CA VAL A 266 -38.71 -37.61 -18.58
C VAL A 266 -39.53 -37.34 -19.84
N ARG A 267 -38.91 -37.41 -21.02
CA ARG A 267 -39.55 -37.08 -22.30
C ARG A 267 -40.12 -38.29 -23.04
N GLY A 268 -39.94 -39.50 -22.50
CA GLY A 268 -40.40 -40.75 -23.14
C GLY A 268 -39.79 -40.97 -24.52
N ALA A 269 -38.50 -40.67 -24.68
CA ALA A 269 -37.85 -40.74 -25.99
C ALA A 269 -37.66 -42.21 -26.43
N GLU A 270 -38.16 -42.56 -27.62
CA GLU A 270 -37.95 -43.86 -28.27
C GLU A 270 -36.59 -43.92 -28.98
N PHE A 271 -36.09 -42.77 -29.45
CA PHE A 271 -34.84 -42.66 -30.21
C PHE A 271 -33.98 -41.50 -29.72
N VAL A 272 -32.67 -41.73 -29.66
CA VAL A 272 -31.65 -40.72 -29.34
C VAL A 272 -30.58 -40.72 -30.42
N ILE A 273 -30.43 -39.61 -31.14
CA ILE A 273 -29.36 -39.41 -32.13
C ILE A 273 -28.20 -38.71 -31.42
N LEU A 274 -27.05 -39.40 -31.33
CA LEU A 274 -25.80 -38.81 -30.87
C LEU A 274 -25.07 -38.24 -32.08
N ASP A 275 -25.07 -36.91 -32.23
CA ASP A 275 -24.43 -36.23 -33.35
C ASP A 275 -22.99 -35.87 -33.01
N LEU A 276 -22.05 -36.58 -33.64
CA LEU A 276 -20.61 -36.50 -33.40
C LEU A 276 -19.89 -35.63 -34.45
N THR A 277 -20.65 -34.91 -35.30
CA THR A 277 -20.11 -34.09 -36.40
C THR A 277 -19.00 -33.13 -35.97
N GLY A 278 -19.08 -32.57 -34.76
CA GLY A 278 -18.09 -31.63 -34.20
C GLY A 278 -17.28 -32.17 -33.02
N ALA A 279 -17.32 -33.47 -32.75
CA ALA A 279 -16.72 -34.08 -31.56
C ALA A 279 -15.35 -34.69 -31.83
N THR A 280 -14.46 -34.61 -30.83
CA THR A 280 -13.22 -35.38 -30.76
C THR A 280 -13.17 -36.14 -29.43
N LEU A 281 -12.75 -37.40 -29.43
CA LEU A 281 -12.64 -38.21 -28.22
C LEU A 281 -11.21 -38.12 -27.65
N VAL A 282 -11.08 -37.77 -26.38
CA VAL A 282 -9.79 -37.71 -25.68
C VAL A 282 -9.65 -38.94 -24.78
N GLY A 283 -8.84 -39.90 -25.23
CA GLY A 283 -8.54 -41.12 -24.50
C GLY A 283 -9.66 -42.17 -24.48
N SER A 284 -9.33 -43.37 -24.00
CA SER A 284 -10.25 -44.52 -24.00
C SER A 284 -11.41 -44.38 -23.01
N SER A 285 -11.26 -43.56 -21.95
CA SER A 285 -12.32 -43.32 -20.96
C SER A 285 -13.54 -42.61 -21.55
N ALA A 286 -13.34 -41.63 -22.44
CA ALA A 286 -14.41 -40.90 -23.10
C ALA A 286 -15.22 -41.80 -24.04
N ALA A 287 -14.54 -42.66 -24.81
CA ALA A 287 -15.18 -43.66 -25.66
C ALA A 287 -16.00 -44.67 -24.84
N ASN A 288 -15.43 -45.17 -23.73
CA ASN A 288 -16.13 -46.06 -22.80
C ASN A 288 -17.39 -45.40 -22.22
N ALA A 289 -17.32 -44.14 -21.83
CA ALA A 289 -18.46 -43.40 -21.31
C ALA A 289 -19.59 -43.27 -22.35
N LEU A 290 -19.26 -42.95 -23.61
CA LEU A 290 -20.27 -42.94 -24.69
C LEU A 290 -20.94 -44.30 -24.89
N LEU A 291 -20.16 -45.39 -24.88
CA LEU A 291 -20.70 -46.75 -24.99
C LEU A 291 -21.63 -47.08 -23.83
N ARG A 292 -21.29 -46.65 -22.61
CA ARG A 292 -22.17 -46.78 -21.44
C ARG A 292 -23.47 -46.01 -21.61
N THR A 293 -23.42 -44.78 -22.15
CA THR A 293 -24.63 -44.00 -22.46
C THR A 293 -25.55 -44.75 -23.39
N ILE A 294 -25.01 -45.31 -24.47
CA ILE A 294 -25.79 -46.08 -25.46
C ILE A 294 -26.43 -47.31 -24.82
N ALA A 295 -25.65 -48.07 -24.03
CA ALA A 295 -26.14 -49.26 -23.35
C ALA A 295 -27.23 -48.92 -22.32
N ALA A 296 -27.02 -47.88 -21.51
CA ALA A 296 -27.98 -47.45 -20.50
C ALA A 296 -29.28 -46.89 -21.12
N ALA A 297 -29.20 -46.12 -22.20
CA ALA A 297 -30.37 -45.64 -22.93
C ALA A 297 -31.20 -46.80 -23.48
N ARG A 298 -30.54 -47.85 -24.00
CA ARG A 298 -31.20 -49.08 -24.46
C ARG A 298 -31.94 -49.80 -23.33
N LEU A 299 -31.38 -49.83 -22.12
CA LEU A 299 -32.06 -50.40 -20.95
C LEU A 299 -33.30 -49.60 -20.53
N LEU A 300 -33.31 -48.29 -20.78
CA LEU A 300 -34.48 -47.42 -20.60
C LEU A 300 -35.49 -47.50 -21.75
N GLY A 301 -35.26 -48.35 -22.76
CA GLY A 301 -36.16 -48.53 -23.90
C GLY A 301 -35.91 -47.58 -25.08
N ALA A 302 -34.89 -46.73 -25.03
CA ALA A 302 -34.54 -45.82 -26.11
C ALA A 302 -33.46 -46.43 -27.02
N ARG A 303 -33.63 -46.32 -28.34
CA ARG A 303 -32.65 -46.78 -29.32
C ARG A 303 -31.72 -45.63 -29.72
N CYS A 304 -30.42 -45.79 -29.49
CA CYS A 304 -29.43 -44.81 -29.92
C CYS A 304 -29.05 -45.00 -31.40
N LEU A 305 -28.82 -43.90 -32.10
CA LEU A 305 -28.25 -43.84 -33.44
C LEU A 305 -27.05 -42.87 -33.41
N LEU A 306 -26.04 -43.12 -34.24
CA LEU A 306 -24.89 -42.23 -34.38
C LEU A 306 -25.02 -41.42 -35.67
N SER A 307 -24.64 -40.15 -35.62
CA SER A 307 -24.52 -39.26 -36.79
C SER A 307 -23.14 -38.62 -36.82
N GLY A 308 -22.61 -38.34 -38.01
CA GLY A 308 -21.43 -37.48 -38.16
C GLY A 308 -20.14 -38.03 -37.59
N VAL A 309 -20.01 -39.36 -37.49
CA VAL A 309 -18.81 -40.02 -36.93
C VAL A 309 -17.60 -39.78 -37.82
N SER A 310 -16.59 -39.08 -37.29
CA SER A 310 -15.30 -38.88 -37.96
C SER A 310 -14.40 -40.13 -37.90
N SER A 311 -13.36 -40.18 -38.74
CA SER A 311 -12.42 -41.32 -38.77
C SER A 311 -11.71 -41.56 -37.44
N SER A 312 -11.31 -40.50 -36.74
CA SER A 312 -10.65 -40.58 -35.44
C SER A 312 -11.59 -41.07 -34.33
N VAL A 313 -12.84 -40.60 -34.32
CA VAL A 313 -13.87 -41.06 -33.38
C VAL A 313 -14.23 -42.53 -33.63
N ALA A 314 -14.35 -42.93 -34.90
CA ALA A 314 -14.60 -44.33 -35.26
C ALA A 314 -13.48 -45.26 -34.77
N GLN A 315 -12.21 -44.88 -34.96
CA GLN A 315 -11.07 -45.65 -34.46
C GLN A 315 -11.10 -45.82 -32.94
N ALA A 316 -11.27 -44.72 -32.20
CA ALA A 316 -11.32 -44.75 -30.74
C ALA A 316 -12.47 -45.62 -30.19
N LEU A 317 -13.63 -45.60 -30.85
CA LEU A 317 -14.78 -46.41 -30.47
C LEU A 317 -14.55 -47.91 -30.74
N VAL A 318 -13.89 -48.25 -31.85
CA VAL A 318 -13.55 -49.65 -32.20
C VAL A 318 -12.46 -50.22 -31.28
N GLU A 319 -11.48 -49.41 -30.90
CA GLU A 319 -10.40 -49.82 -29.98
C GLU A 319 -10.92 -50.20 -28.59
N VAL A 320 -12.00 -49.55 -28.14
CA VAL A 320 -12.52 -49.69 -26.78
C VAL A 320 -13.64 -50.72 -26.66
N GLY A 321 -14.41 -50.98 -27.72
CA GLY A 321 -15.59 -51.84 -27.59
C GLY A 321 -15.96 -52.64 -28.84
N THR A 322 -16.25 -53.92 -28.63
CA THR A 322 -16.82 -54.85 -29.62
C THR A 322 -18.36 -54.76 -29.74
N ALA A 323 -19.01 -53.82 -29.03
CA ALA A 323 -20.46 -53.79 -28.79
C ALA A 323 -21.25 -52.77 -29.65
N LEU A 324 -20.67 -52.26 -30.73
CA LEU A 324 -21.35 -51.34 -31.66
C LEU A 324 -22.12 -52.03 -32.79
N THR A 325 -22.11 -53.36 -32.83
CA THR A 325 -22.69 -54.16 -33.91
C THR A 325 -24.17 -53.87 -34.18
N ASP A 326 -24.89 -53.39 -33.17
CA ASP A 326 -26.34 -53.09 -33.24
C ASP A 326 -26.68 -51.58 -33.30
N VAL A 327 -25.68 -50.70 -33.31
CA VAL A 327 -25.92 -49.24 -33.28
C VAL A 327 -25.81 -48.68 -34.71
N PRO A 328 -26.92 -48.27 -35.34
CA PRO A 328 -26.88 -47.76 -36.69
C PRO A 328 -26.18 -46.39 -36.73
N SER A 329 -25.28 -46.22 -37.70
CA SER A 329 -24.52 -44.99 -37.93
C SER A 329 -24.88 -44.38 -39.27
N PHE A 330 -25.01 -43.05 -39.30
CA PHE A 330 -25.40 -42.27 -40.48
C PHE A 330 -24.42 -41.13 -40.71
N ALA A 331 -24.30 -40.70 -41.97
CA ALA A 331 -23.44 -39.57 -42.32
C ALA A 331 -23.97 -38.24 -41.75
N THR A 332 -25.29 -38.10 -41.59
CA THR A 332 -25.94 -36.87 -41.11
C THR A 332 -27.13 -37.17 -40.19
N VAL A 333 -27.49 -36.20 -39.36
CA VAL A 333 -28.69 -36.26 -38.50
C VAL A 333 -29.96 -36.42 -39.34
N GLN A 334 -30.00 -35.78 -40.52
CA GLN A 334 -31.11 -35.91 -41.45
C GLN A 334 -31.32 -37.36 -41.89
N ALA A 335 -30.26 -38.06 -42.30
CA ALA A 335 -30.37 -39.47 -42.72
C ALA A 335 -30.81 -40.39 -41.56
N ALA A 336 -30.36 -40.11 -40.34
CA ALA A 336 -30.83 -40.82 -39.16
C ALA A 336 -32.32 -40.58 -38.90
N LEU A 337 -32.80 -39.34 -39.05
CA LEU A 337 -34.21 -38.98 -38.90
C LEU A 337 -35.10 -39.61 -39.96
N GLU A 338 -34.70 -39.56 -41.23
CA GLU A 338 -35.42 -40.20 -42.33
C GLU A 338 -35.62 -41.69 -42.08
N GLN A 339 -34.61 -42.37 -41.53
CA GLN A 339 -34.71 -43.78 -41.17
C GLN A 339 -35.66 -44.06 -40.00
N ILE A 340 -35.73 -43.16 -39.01
CA ILE A 340 -36.66 -43.29 -37.88
C ILE A 340 -38.09 -43.08 -38.37
N LEU A 341 -38.32 -42.02 -39.17
CA LEU A 341 -39.63 -41.65 -39.66
C LEU A 341 -40.16 -42.62 -40.72
N GLY A 342 -39.31 -43.17 -41.57
CA GLY A 342 -39.67 -44.16 -42.58
C GLY A 342 -39.94 -45.57 -42.03
N ARG A 343 -39.68 -45.82 -40.74
CA ARG A 343 -39.95 -47.10 -40.05
C ARG A 343 -41.28 -47.13 -39.28
N ARG A 344 -42.04 -46.03 -39.28
CA ARG A 344 -43.37 -45.96 -38.66
C ARG A 344 -44.48 -46.28 -39.64
#